data_AF-A0A1V4R0W5-F1
#
_entry.id   AF-A0A1V4R0W5-F1
#
_cell.length_a   1.000
_cell.length_b   1.000
_cell.length_c   1.000
_cell.angle_alpha   90.00
_cell.angle_beta   90.00
_cell.angle_gamma   90.00
#
_symmetry.space_group_name_H-M   'P 1'
#
loop_
_entity.id
_entity.type
_entity.pdbx_description
1 polymer ?
#
loop_
_entity_poly.entity_id
_entity_poly.type
_entity_poly.pdbx_seq_one_letter_code
_entity_poly.pdbx_strand_id
1 'polypeptide(L)'
;QSAEITFWTKYELEESFDFVYLEVSVDSGITWTQMEVFNGLQTEWTLETIDIGFYAGNEDVLFRFRLYSDSATECDGIYIDDFMVLGSYVDTTPPLILHIPYPDTLSWLEDEDIVISAEITDISGVQEASLFYSLNNDSLFIEVLPSFVVGDMYYFTIPFQEAGTWVDYYISASDNATPPNSGESEIFGHIFGIILYYDDDSPEFIYSFSLNDKIAVRFTPTTPQYLTSLFFKFYTDPANPLDTVDVYVWENFNGMPTDVQLGPIPIYPSNTLSTPHAWTLVDLRSS
;
A
#
# COMPACT_ATOMS: atom_id res chain seq x y z
N GLN A 1 -28.33 -1.82 -3.81
CA GLN A 1 -28.70 -0.38 -3.82
C GLN A 1 -27.38 0.35 -3.91
N SER A 2 -27.17 1.27 -4.84
CA SER A 2 -25.91 2.02 -4.89
C SER A 2 -26.04 3.43 -4.34
N ALA A 3 -24.90 4.04 -4.05
CA ALA A 3 -24.82 5.43 -3.63
C ALA A 3 -23.52 6.04 -4.17
N GLU A 4 -23.53 7.33 -4.43
CA GLU A 4 -22.35 8.10 -4.81
C GLU A 4 -22.37 9.45 -4.12
N ILE A 5 -21.20 10.03 -3.92
CA ILE A 5 -21.05 11.43 -3.58
C ILE A 5 -20.49 12.19 -4.78
N THR A 6 -20.99 13.41 -4.95
CA THR A 6 -20.50 14.33 -5.97
C THR A 6 -20.25 15.68 -5.36
N PHE A 7 -19.17 16.34 -5.77
CA PHE A 7 -18.79 17.67 -5.30
C PHE A 7 -17.78 18.27 -6.27
N TRP A 8 -17.72 19.60 -6.36
CA TRP A 8 -16.69 20.29 -7.13
C TRP A 8 -15.47 20.57 -6.26
N THR A 9 -14.29 20.40 -6.83
CA THR A 9 -13.00 20.68 -6.18
C THR A 9 -12.17 21.69 -6.97
N LYS A 10 -11.39 22.49 -6.26
CA LYS A 10 -10.28 23.30 -6.79
C LYS A 10 -9.25 23.42 -5.66
N TYR A 11 -7.96 23.27 -5.93
CA TYR A 11 -6.96 23.27 -4.85
C TYR A 11 -5.56 23.67 -5.31
N GLU A 12 -4.77 24.17 -4.36
CA GLU A 12 -3.34 24.37 -4.47
C GLU A 12 -2.72 23.92 -3.13
N LEU A 13 -2.01 22.80 -3.18
CA LEU A 13 -1.36 22.12 -2.07
C LEU A 13 0.14 21.98 -2.39
N GLU A 14 1.01 21.98 -1.39
CA GLU A 14 2.42 21.65 -1.60
C GLU A 14 2.54 20.22 -2.15
N GLU A 15 3.00 20.11 -3.40
CA GLU A 15 3.10 18.83 -4.11
C GLU A 15 4.00 17.86 -3.35
N SER A 16 3.53 16.62 -3.12
CA SER A 16 4.17 15.57 -2.31
C SER A 16 4.25 15.79 -0.79
N PHE A 17 3.82 16.93 -0.24
CA PHE A 17 3.93 17.22 1.20
C PHE A 17 2.58 17.49 1.87
N ASP A 18 1.71 18.28 1.23
CA ASP A 18 0.39 18.62 1.77
C ASP A 18 -0.71 17.81 1.09
N PHE A 19 -1.57 17.18 1.89
CA PHE A 19 -2.63 16.32 1.39
C PHE A 19 -3.99 16.71 1.96
N VAL A 20 -5.03 16.54 1.17
CA VAL A 20 -6.41 16.51 1.67
C VAL A 20 -6.98 15.13 1.45
N TYR A 21 -7.44 14.51 2.53
CA TYR A 21 -8.04 13.19 2.51
C TYR A 21 -9.56 13.30 2.60
N LEU A 22 -10.29 12.68 1.67
CA LEU A 22 -11.71 12.40 1.82
C LEU A 22 -11.85 11.06 2.53
N GLU A 23 -12.52 11.07 3.67
CA GLU A 23 -12.68 9.91 4.53
C GLU A 23 -14.15 9.68 4.88
N VAL A 24 -14.54 8.41 5.03
CA VAL A 24 -15.89 7.98 5.40
C VAL A 24 -15.85 7.17 6.70
N SER A 25 -16.87 7.35 7.55
CA SER A 25 -17.03 6.58 8.78
C SER A 25 -18.47 6.09 8.93
N VAL A 26 -18.62 4.85 9.42
CA VAL A 26 -19.90 4.21 9.73
C VAL A 26 -20.06 3.85 11.22
N ASP A 27 -19.11 4.27 12.06
CA ASP A 27 -19.07 3.97 13.49
C ASP A 27 -19.03 5.25 14.34
N SER A 28 -19.74 6.28 13.87
CA SER A 28 -19.82 7.60 14.49
C SER A 28 -18.44 8.27 14.67
N GLY A 29 -17.53 8.04 13.74
CA GLY A 29 -16.23 8.72 13.66
C GLY A 29 -15.13 8.09 14.50
N ILE A 30 -15.30 6.85 14.98
CA ILE A 30 -14.25 6.11 15.71
C ILE A 30 -13.16 5.65 14.73
N THR A 31 -13.56 5.08 13.60
CA THR A 31 -12.68 4.69 12.49
C THR A 31 -13.08 5.41 11.20
N TRP A 32 -12.12 5.56 10.30
CA TRP A 32 -12.28 6.31 9.05
C TRP A 32 -11.59 5.56 7.92
N THR A 33 -12.33 5.30 6.84
CA THR A 33 -11.80 4.73 5.60
C THR A 33 -11.52 5.86 4.62
N GLN A 34 -10.29 5.93 4.12
CA GLN A 34 -9.92 6.89 3.08
C GLN A 34 -10.53 6.48 1.73
N MET A 35 -11.23 7.41 1.09
CA MET A 35 -11.86 7.20 -0.22
C MET A 35 -11.13 7.91 -1.36
N GLU A 36 -10.51 9.06 -1.09
CA GLU A 36 -9.80 9.85 -2.10
C GLU A 36 -8.70 10.71 -1.47
N VAL A 37 -7.65 11.02 -2.24
CA VAL A 37 -6.54 11.88 -1.85
C VAL A 37 -6.31 12.99 -2.87
N PHE A 38 -6.32 14.24 -2.40
CA PHE A 38 -5.96 15.41 -3.21
C PHE A 38 -4.55 15.90 -2.84
N ASN A 39 -3.72 16.17 -3.83
CA ASN A 39 -2.38 16.75 -3.71
C ASN A 39 -2.03 17.58 -4.95
N GLY A 40 -1.09 18.53 -4.80
CA GLY A 40 -0.60 19.38 -5.89
C GLY A 40 -1.56 20.48 -6.30
N LEU A 41 -1.64 20.78 -7.60
CA LEU A 41 -2.35 21.95 -8.14
C LEU A 41 -3.48 21.55 -9.10
N GLN A 42 -4.68 22.03 -8.79
CA GLN A 42 -5.85 22.01 -9.67
C GLN A 42 -6.44 23.42 -9.79
N THR A 43 -6.22 24.08 -10.92
CA THR A 43 -6.65 25.48 -11.13
C THR A 43 -8.10 25.64 -11.55
N GLU A 44 -8.67 24.63 -12.20
CA GLU A 44 -10.05 24.61 -12.69
C GLU A 44 -10.95 23.85 -11.71
N TRP A 45 -12.23 24.23 -11.65
CA TRP A 45 -13.20 23.43 -10.91
C TRP A 45 -13.43 22.11 -11.63
N THR A 46 -13.17 21.00 -10.93
CA THR A 46 -13.40 19.63 -11.42
C THR A 46 -14.50 19.00 -10.59
N LEU A 47 -15.42 18.27 -11.23
CA LEU A 47 -16.44 17.50 -10.54
C LEU A 47 -15.85 16.16 -10.13
N GLU A 48 -15.85 15.88 -8.84
CA GLU A 48 -15.54 14.56 -8.29
C GLU A 48 -16.82 13.72 -8.24
N THR A 49 -16.67 12.42 -8.49
CA THR A 49 -17.73 11.42 -8.32
C THR A 49 -17.13 10.18 -7.70
N ILE A 50 -17.49 9.92 -6.44
CA ILE A 50 -16.93 8.82 -5.65
C ILE A 50 -18.06 7.84 -5.33
N ASP A 51 -17.87 6.58 -5.73
CA ASP A 51 -18.78 5.49 -5.37
C ASP A 51 -18.67 5.23 -3.87
N ILE A 52 -19.82 5.26 -3.21
CA ILE A 52 -19.97 4.96 -1.77
C ILE A 52 -21.10 3.96 -1.54
N GLY A 53 -21.52 3.22 -2.59
CA GLY A 53 -22.63 2.27 -2.52
C GLY A 53 -22.40 1.16 -1.53
N PHE A 54 -21.14 0.85 -1.24
CA PHE A 54 -20.73 -0.05 -0.18
C PHE A 54 -21.22 0.36 1.22
N TYR A 55 -21.41 1.66 1.45
CA TYR A 55 -21.94 2.20 2.70
C TYR A 55 -23.47 2.34 2.69
N ALA A 56 -24.13 2.06 1.55
CA ALA A 56 -25.57 2.15 1.45
C ALA A 56 -26.24 1.19 2.45
N GLY A 57 -27.27 1.68 3.14
CA GLY A 57 -27.99 0.91 4.16
C GLY A 57 -27.46 1.09 5.58
N ASN A 58 -26.27 1.67 5.78
CA ASN A 58 -25.84 2.13 7.11
C ASN A 58 -26.75 3.26 7.62
N GLU A 59 -27.09 3.23 8.90
CA GLU A 59 -28.00 4.23 9.51
C GLU A 59 -27.32 5.60 9.71
N ASP A 60 -26.00 5.60 9.88
CA ASP A 60 -25.17 6.79 10.10
C ASP A 60 -23.90 6.68 9.24
N VAL A 61 -23.68 7.65 8.36
CA VAL A 61 -22.51 7.74 7.49
C VAL A 61 -21.97 9.16 7.58
N LEU A 62 -20.75 9.30 8.06
CA LEU A 62 -20.05 10.57 8.19
C LEU A 62 -19.03 10.72 7.07
N PHE A 63 -18.90 11.94 6.55
CA PHE A 63 -17.88 12.33 5.57
C PHE A 63 -16.98 13.39 6.20
N ARG A 64 -15.67 13.29 5.97
CA ARG A 64 -14.70 14.30 6.40
C ARG A 64 -13.70 14.59 5.29
N PHE A 65 -13.41 15.87 5.09
CA PHE A 65 -12.23 16.34 4.38
C PHE A 65 -11.19 16.74 5.42
N ARG A 66 -10.03 16.08 5.43
CA ARG A 66 -8.96 16.32 6.41
C ARG A 66 -7.73 16.83 5.68
N LEU A 67 -7.41 18.10 5.88
CA LEU A 67 -6.13 18.67 5.44
C LEU A 67 -5.03 18.24 6.41
N TYR A 68 -3.93 17.74 5.87
CA TYR A 68 -2.71 17.40 6.57
C TYR A 68 -1.56 18.11 5.87
N SER A 69 -0.87 18.98 6.60
CA SER A 69 0.27 19.73 6.09
C SER A 69 1.51 19.45 6.92
N ASP A 70 2.66 19.77 6.34
CA ASP A 70 3.93 19.77 7.07
C ASP A 70 4.15 21.11 7.82
N SER A 71 5.40 21.41 8.18
CA SER A 71 5.77 22.66 8.86
C SER A 71 6.40 23.71 7.93
N ALA A 72 6.43 23.44 6.63
CA ALA A 72 6.95 24.28 5.57
C ALA A 72 5.81 24.80 4.67
N THR A 73 6.18 25.43 3.55
CA THR A 73 5.37 26.03 2.48
C THR A 73 3.84 26.09 2.68
N GLU A 74 3.31 27.31 2.88
CA GLU A 74 1.86 27.52 2.93
C GLU A 74 1.29 27.81 1.52
N CYS A 75 0.39 26.93 1.05
CA CYS A 75 -0.40 27.09 -0.17
C CYS A 75 -1.87 27.46 0.13
N ASP A 76 -2.69 27.71 -0.91
CA ASP A 76 -4.09 28.16 -0.75
C ASP A 76 -5.04 27.11 -0.15
N GLY A 77 -4.70 25.82 -0.19
CA GLY A 77 -5.52 24.72 0.33
C GLY A 77 -6.55 24.19 -0.68
N ILE A 78 -7.73 23.79 -0.20
CA ILE A 78 -8.80 23.21 -1.02
C ILE A 78 -10.11 24.00 -0.92
N TYR A 79 -10.78 24.17 -2.06
CA TYR A 79 -12.13 24.65 -2.20
C TYR A 79 -13.04 23.48 -2.58
N ILE A 80 -14.19 23.38 -1.91
CA ILE A 80 -15.18 22.31 -2.09
C ILE A 80 -16.54 22.98 -2.24
N ASP A 81 -17.30 22.62 -3.27
CA ASP A 81 -18.65 23.18 -3.50
C ASP A 81 -19.63 22.11 -4.00
N ASP A 82 -20.93 22.39 -3.88
CA ASP A 82 -22.05 21.53 -4.29
C ASP A 82 -21.95 20.05 -3.84
N PHE A 83 -21.63 19.81 -2.57
CA PHE A 83 -21.59 18.45 -2.04
C PHE A 83 -22.98 17.81 -2.02
N MET A 84 -23.13 16.72 -2.76
CA MET A 84 -24.37 15.96 -2.90
C MET A 84 -24.13 14.48 -2.61
N VAL A 85 -25.11 13.85 -1.96
CA VAL A 85 -25.20 12.40 -1.79
C VAL A 85 -26.36 11.91 -2.66
N LEU A 86 -26.09 11.01 -3.58
CA LEU A 86 -27.06 10.45 -4.52
C LEU A 86 -27.20 8.96 -4.25
N GLY A 87 -28.43 8.45 -4.22
CA GLY A 87 -28.72 7.04 -3.96
C GLY A 87 -29.61 6.42 -5.03
N SER A 88 -29.47 5.11 -5.22
CA SER A 88 -30.22 4.31 -6.20
C SER A 88 -30.73 3.02 -5.58
N TYR A 89 -31.90 2.55 -6.03
CA TYR A 89 -32.45 1.26 -5.62
C TYR A 89 -31.83 0.07 -6.36
N VAL A 90 -31.13 0.32 -7.46
CA VAL A 90 -30.39 -0.71 -8.19
C VAL A 90 -29.01 -0.81 -7.59
N ASP A 91 -28.53 -2.04 -7.41
CA ASP A 91 -27.14 -2.26 -7.02
C ASP A 91 -26.22 -2.24 -8.22
N THR A 92 -25.20 -1.40 -8.17
CA THR A 92 -24.20 -1.23 -9.23
C THR A 92 -22.80 -1.12 -8.66
N THR A 93 -22.65 -1.34 -7.35
CA THR A 93 -21.41 -1.11 -6.62
C THR A 93 -20.82 -2.48 -6.28
N PRO A 94 -19.53 -2.74 -6.59
CA PRO A 94 -18.87 -3.97 -6.15
C PRO A 94 -18.86 -4.15 -4.62
N PRO A 95 -18.49 -5.32 -4.09
CA PRO A 95 -18.22 -5.45 -2.66
C PRO A 95 -17.06 -4.55 -2.19
N LEU A 96 -17.16 -4.02 -0.97
CA LEU A 96 -16.06 -3.33 -0.30
C LEU A 96 -15.16 -4.35 0.36
N ILE A 97 -13.86 -4.24 0.09
CA ILE A 97 -12.83 -5.12 0.65
C ILE A 97 -11.93 -4.26 1.55
N LEU A 98 -12.04 -4.45 2.86
CA LEU A 98 -11.17 -3.80 3.83
C LEU A 98 -10.14 -4.82 4.34
N HIS A 99 -8.87 -4.57 4.03
CA HIS A 99 -7.76 -5.39 4.47
C HIS A 99 -6.66 -4.49 5.07
N ILE A 100 -6.18 -4.88 6.25
CA ILE A 100 -4.97 -4.29 6.83
C ILE A 100 -3.88 -5.36 6.70
N PRO A 101 -2.87 -5.15 5.84
CA PRO A 101 -1.78 -6.11 5.71
C PRO A 101 -1.05 -6.26 7.03
N TYR A 102 -0.49 -7.44 7.27
CA TYR A 102 0.40 -7.60 8.43
C TYR A 102 1.54 -6.59 8.30
N PRO A 103 1.96 -5.96 9.40
CA PRO A 103 3.18 -5.20 9.35
C PRO A 103 4.30 -6.16 8.97
N ASP A 104 5.13 -5.76 8.00
CA ASP A 104 6.32 -6.50 7.53
C ASP A 104 7.35 -6.78 8.65
N THR A 105 7.05 -6.37 9.87
CA THR A 105 7.92 -6.34 11.04
C THR A 105 7.78 -7.58 11.95
N LEU A 106 6.88 -8.52 11.60
CA LEU A 106 6.67 -9.73 12.39
C LEU A 106 7.81 -10.75 12.19
N SER A 107 8.89 -10.46 12.91
CA SER A 107 10.14 -11.22 13.09
C SER A 107 10.02 -12.65 13.67
N TRP A 108 8.83 -13.26 13.66
CA TRP A 108 8.55 -14.52 14.38
C TRP A 108 7.74 -15.55 13.60
N LEU A 109 7.50 -15.38 12.29
CA LEU A 109 6.91 -16.46 11.50
C LEU A 109 7.98 -17.53 11.26
N GLU A 110 8.18 -18.39 12.27
CA GLU A 110 8.85 -19.67 12.13
C GLU A 110 7.99 -20.53 11.19
N ASP A 111 8.48 -20.83 9.99
CA ASP A 111 8.01 -21.91 9.11
C ASP A 111 6.49 -22.20 9.04
N GLU A 112 5.65 -21.15 9.04
CA GLU A 112 4.19 -21.26 9.12
C GLU A 112 3.48 -20.63 7.92
N ASP A 113 2.26 -21.11 7.67
CA ASP A 113 1.34 -20.52 6.70
C ASP A 113 0.93 -19.11 7.14
N ILE A 114 0.63 -18.23 6.19
CA ILE A 114 0.13 -16.88 6.47
C ILE A 114 -1.37 -16.86 6.31
N VAL A 115 -2.07 -16.34 7.32
CA VAL A 115 -3.53 -16.16 7.30
C VAL A 115 -3.87 -14.70 7.05
N ILE A 116 -4.21 -14.37 5.81
CA ILE A 116 -4.71 -13.04 5.41
C ILE A 116 -6.19 -12.95 5.76
N SER A 117 -6.60 -11.87 6.43
CA SER A 117 -8.00 -11.62 6.74
C SER A 117 -8.49 -10.31 6.14
N ALA A 118 -9.69 -10.30 5.57
CA ALA A 118 -10.36 -9.08 5.11
C ALA A 118 -11.81 -9.04 5.56
N GLU A 119 -12.31 -7.85 5.87
CA GLU A 119 -13.74 -7.59 6.00
C GLU A 119 -14.29 -7.32 4.60
N ILE A 120 -15.26 -8.11 4.15
CA ILE A 120 -15.86 -7.98 2.82
C ILE A 120 -17.37 -7.82 2.98
N THR A 121 -17.89 -6.67 2.56
CA THR A 121 -19.30 -6.31 2.73
C THR A 121 -19.91 -5.84 1.43
N ASP A 122 -21.17 -6.21 1.21
CA ASP A 122 -21.99 -5.71 0.12
C ASP A 122 -23.46 -5.68 0.54
N ILE A 123 -24.23 -4.69 0.08
CA ILE A 123 -25.63 -4.54 0.49
C ILE A 123 -26.56 -5.60 -0.16
N SER A 124 -26.22 -6.10 -1.34
CA SER A 124 -26.88 -7.26 -1.96
C SER A 124 -26.34 -8.58 -1.40
N GLY A 125 -25.25 -8.53 -0.63
CA GLY A 125 -24.55 -9.66 -0.03
C GLY A 125 -23.45 -10.17 -0.96
N VAL A 126 -22.36 -10.65 -0.37
CA VAL A 126 -21.22 -11.20 -1.11
C VAL A 126 -21.57 -12.56 -1.70
N GLN A 127 -21.31 -12.76 -2.99
CA GLN A 127 -21.52 -14.00 -3.72
C GLN A 127 -20.29 -14.90 -3.63
N GLU A 128 -19.13 -14.39 -4.04
CA GLU A 128 -17.85 -15.08 -4.03
C GLU A 128 -16.74 -14.14 -3.60
N ALA A 129 -15.69 -14.68 -3.00
CA ALA A 129 -14.45 -13.98 -2.70
C ALA A 129 -13.28 -14.93 -2.85
N SER A 130 -12.18 -14.46 -3.42
CA SER A 130 -10.94 -15.21 -3.62
C SER A 130 -9.75 -14.30 -3.37
N LEU A 131 -8.67 -14.87 -2.83
CA LEU A 131 -7.36 -14.22 -2.81
C LEU A 131 -6.53 -14.76 -3.97
N PHE A 132 -5.83 -13.89 -4.66
CA PHE A 132 -4.90 -14.24 -5.72
C PHE A 132 -3.51 -13.82 -5.26
N TYR A 133 -2.53 -14.73 -5.28
CA TYR A 133 -1.15 -14.40 -4.95
C TYR A 133 -0.15 -14.89 -6.00
N SER A 134 0.92 -14.15 -6.22
CA SER A 134 2.08 -14.57 -7.02
C SER A 134 3.31 -14.69 -6.14
N LEU A 135 4.32 -15.39 -6.64
CA LEU A 135 5.61 -15.56 -5.97
C LEU A 135 6.70 -14.99 -6.84
N ASN A 136 7.66 -14.28 -6.26
CA ASN A 136 8.87 -13.83 -6.96
C ASN A 136 8.58 -13.02 -8.27
N ASN A 137 7.53 -12.17 -8.28
CA ASN A 137 7.10 -11.23 -9.33
C ASN A 137 6.75 -12.01 -10.59
N ASP A 138 6.32 -13.25 -10.40
CA ASP A 138 5.70 -13.98 -11.47
C ASP A 138 4.41 -13.26 -11.88
N SER A 139 4.19 -13.24 -13.18
CA SER A 139 2.94 -12.80 -13.79
C SER A 139 1.77 -13.74 -13.47
N LEU A 140 2.04 -14.97 -13.03
CA LEU A 140 1.02 -15.96 -12.72
C LEU A 140 0.57 -15.86 -11.27
N PHE A 141 -0.70 -15.52 -11.09
CA PHE A 141 -1.37 -15.56 -9.79
C PHE A 141 -2.04 -16.93 -9.54
N ILE A 142 -1.91 -17.40 -8.31
CA ILE A 142 -2.51 -18.60 -7.75
C ILE A 142 -3.75 -18.18 -6.97
N GLU A 143 -4.90 -18.77 -7.31
CA GLU A 143 -6.16 -18.53 -6.60
C GLU A 143 -6.26 -19.34 -5.31
N VAL A 144 -6.71 -18.69 -4.25
CA VAL A 144 -6.98 -19.24 -2.92
C VAL A 144 -8.41 -18.88 -2.53
N LEU A 145 -9.22 -19.91 -2.30
CA LEU A 145 -10.55 -19.73 -1.72
C LEU A 145 -10.45 -19.46 -0.20
N PRO A 146 -11.45 -18.78 0.40
CA PRO A 146 -11.49 -18.56 1.84
C PRO A 146 -11.41 -19.90 2.59
N SER A 147 -10.47 -19.98 3.52
CA SER A 147 -10.31 -21.11 4.44
C SER A 147 -11.50 -21.22 5.39
N PHE A 148 -12.03 -20.08 5.84
CA PHE A 148 -13.28 -19.97 6.58
C PHE A 148 -13.81 -18.53 6.53
N VAL A 149 -15.09 -18.36 6.90
CA VAL A 149 -15.79 -17.06 6.94
C VAL A 149 -16.53 -16.95 8.28
N VAL A 150 -16.42 -15.80 8.95
CA VAL A 150 -17.12 -15.50 10.21
C VAL A 150 -17.78 -14.13 10.12
N GLY A 151 -19.10 -14.10 9.90
CA GLY A 151 -19.78 -12.85 9.57
C GLY A 151 -19.24 -12.30 8.25
N ASP A 152 -18.82 -11.04 8.27
CA ASP A 152 -18.23 -10.36 7.11
C ASP A 152 -16.70 -10.54 7.01
N MET A 153 -16.09 -11.31 7.93
CA MET A 153 -14.65 -11.57 7.93
C MET A 153 -14.32 -12.84 7.12
N TYR A 154 -13.50 -12.67 6.09
CA TYR A 154 -12.98 -13.72 5.21
C TYR A 154 -11.51 -13.98 5.53
N TYR A 155 -11.13 -15.25 5.60
CA TYR A 155 -9.77 -15.67 5.94
C TYR A 155 -9.19 -16.54 4.83
N PHE A 156 -8.02 -16.18 4.32
CA PHE A 156 -7.31 -16.86 3.24
C PHE A 156 -5.95 -17.34 3.76
N THR A 157 -5.58 -18.57 3.41
CA THR A 157 -4.32 -19.15 3.87
C THR A 157 -3.35 -19.28 2.70
N ILE A 158 -2.26 -18.51 2.73
CA ILE A 158 -1.14 -18.66 1.81
C ILE A 158 -0.16 -19.65 2.44
N PRO A 159 0.16 -20.79 1.78
CA PRO A 159 1.08 -21.77 2.33
C PRO A 159 2.46 -21.18 2.60
N PHE A 160 3.15 -21.70 3.61
CA PHE A 160 4.53 -21.36 3.93
C PHE A 160 5.43 -21.29 2.68
N GLN A 161 6.30 -20.26 2.64
CA GLN A 161 7.34 -20.11 1.63
C GLN A 161 8.72 -19.95 2.28
N GLU A 162 9.77 -20.39 1.58
CA GLU A 162 11.15 -20.21 2.03
C GLU A 162 11.52 -18.73 2.21
N ALA A 163 12.39 -18.43 3.18
CA ALA A 163 12.82 -17.07 3.48
C ALA A 163 13.36 -16.33 2.24
N GLY A 164 13.03 -15.04 2.14
CA GLY A 164 13.30 -14.18 1.00
C GLY A 164 12.31 -14.32 -0.16
N THR A 165 11.35 -15.26 -0.08
CA THR A 165 10.27 -15.33 -1.06
C THR A 165 9.34 -14.15 -0.86
N TRP A 166 9.19 -13.35 -1.91
CA TRP A 166 8.23 -12.27 -1.93
C TRP A 166 6.91 -12.76 -2.51
N VAL A 167 5.82 -12.26 -1.95
CA VAL A 167 4.45 -12.60 -2.25
C VAL A 167 3.69 -11.32 -2.52
N ASP A 168 3.20 -11.17 -3.74
CA ASP A 168 2.24 -10.12 -4.06
C ASP A 168 0.86 -10.75 -4.08
N TYR A 169 -0.13 -10.11 -3.46
CA TYR A 169 -1.49 -10.63 -3.43
C TYR A 169 -2.53 -9.53 -3.50
N TYR A 170 -3.70 -9.89 -4.02
CA TYR A 170 -4.89 -9.05 -3.97
C TYR A 170 -6.11 -9.93 -3.69
N ILE A 171 -7.20 -9.31 -3.25
CA ILE A 171 -8.46 -9.98 -2.96
C ILE A 171 -9.47 -9.51 -4.00
N SER A 172 -10.23 -10.45 -4.56
CA SER A 172 -11.34 -10.19 -5.45
C SER A 172 -12.64 -10.66 -4.82
N ALA A 173 -13.72 -9.93 -5.03
CA ALA A 173 -15.05 -10.32 -4.57
C ALA A 173 -16.13 -9.92 -5.58
N SER A 174 -17.20 -10.71 -5.61
CA SER A 174 -18.43 -10.43 -6.37
C SER A 174 -19.65 -10.43 -5.45
N ASP A 175 -20.71 -9.78 -5.89
CA ASP A 175 -21.95 -9.63 -5.12
C ASP A 175 -23.10 -10.51 -5.66
N ASN A 176 -24.25 -10.47 -4.98
CA ASN A 176 -25.47 -11.15 -5.40
C ASN A 176 -26.41 -10.24 -6.23
N ALA A 177 -25.93 -9.11 -6.73
CA ALA A 177 -26.70 -8.27 -7.63
C ALA A 177 -27.00 -9.00 -8.94
N THR A 178 -27.91 -8.44 -9.74
CA THR A 178 -28.26 -9.00 -11.05
C THR A 178 -28.22 -7.91 -12.12
N PRO A 179 -27.18 -7.87 -12.97
CA PRO A 179 -25.99 -8.75 -12.97
C PRO A 179 -25.09 -8.54 -11.73
N PRO A 180 -24.24 -9.52 -11.36
CA PRO A 180 -23.26 -9.34 -10.28
C PRO A 180 -22.27 -8.23 -10.59
N ASN A 181 -21.93 -7.42 -9.59
CA ASN A 181 -20.80 -6.49 -9.63
C ASN A 181 -19.57 -7.18 -9.03
N SER A 182 -18.37 -6.73 -9.39
CA SER A 182 -17.12 -7.33 -8.91
C SER A 182 -16.03 -6.28 -8.78
N GLY A 183 -15.18 -6.45 -7.78
CA GLY A 183 -14.13 -5.52 -7.40
C GLY A 183 -12.90 -6.24 -6.89
N GLU A 184 -11.78 -5.52 -6.87
CA GLU A 184 -10.50 -6.01 -6.41
C GLU A 184 -9.90 -4.99 -5.43
N SER A 185 -9.15 -5.48 -4.44
CA SER A 185 -8.30 -4.62 -3.62
C SER A 185 -7.09 -4.12 -4.42
N GLU A 186 -6.32 -3.22 -3.82
CA GLU A 186 -4.94 -3.00 -4.26
C GLU A 186 -4.09 -4.28 -4.10
N ILE A 187 -2.89 -4.24 -4.68
CA ILE A 187 -1.90 -5.30 -4.49
C ILE A 187 -1.11 -5.01 -3.22
N PHE A 188 -1.11 -5.98 -2.32
CA PHE A 188 -0.30 -5.98 -1.11
C PHE A 188 0.94 -6.84 -1.32
N GLY A 189 2.06 -6.42 -0.74
CA GLY A 189 3.31 -7.17 -0.74
C GLY A 189 3.57 -7.79 0.63
N HIS A 190 4.18 -8.98 0.65
CA HIS A 190 4.70 -9.62 1.84
C HIS A 190 5.98 -10.40 1.52
N ILE A 191 6.90 -10.52 2.48
CA ILE A 191 8.16 -11.22 2.28
C ILE A 191 8.41 -12.16 3.43
N PHE A 192 8.54 -13.44 3.11
CA PHE A 192 8.79 -14.47 4.10
C PHE A 192 10.17 -14.30 4.73
N GLY A 193 10.24 -14.32 6.05
CA GLY A 193 11.48 -14.30 6.83
C GLY A 193 11.52 -13.20 7.89
N ILE A 194 12.71 -12.98 8.46
CA ILE A 194 12.95 -11.94 9.46
C ILE A 194 13.38 -10.65 8.77
N ILE A 195 12.58 -9.60 8.87
CA ILE A 195 12.90 -8.28 8.33
C ILE A 195 13.47 -7.40 9.43
N LEU A 196 14.65 -6.81 9.16
CA LEU A 196 15.27 -5.79 9.98
C LEU A 196 15.38 -4.51 9.14
N TYR A 197 14.85 -3.41 9.65
CA TYR A 197 14.86 -2.13 8.94
C TYR A 197 14.98 -0.97 9.93
N TYR A 198 15.44 0.18 9.43
CA TYR A 198 15.52 1.45 10.15
C TYR A 198 14.83 2.51 9.31
N ASP A 199 13.50 2.55 9.39
CA ASP A 199 12.66 3.53 8.71
C ASP A 199 11.49 3.84 9.65
N ASP A 200 11.15 5.10 9.80
CA ASP A 200 10.02 5.59 10.60
C ASP A 200 8.88 6.14 9.72
N ASP A 201 8.95 5.86 8.41
CA ASP A 201 8.05 6.30 7.35
C ASP A 201 7.92 7.83 7.22
N SER A 202 8.85 8.60 7.79
CA SER A 202 8.80 10.07 7.79
C SER A 202 10.08 10.68 7.22
N PRO A 203 10.22 10.81 5.88
CA PRO A 203 11.40 11.40 5.27
C PRO A 203 11.52 12.91 5.62
N GLU A 204 12.62 13.31 6.24
CA GLU A 204 12.85 14.70 6.67
C GLU A 204 13.75 15.49 5.70
N PHE A 205 14.65 14.80 4.97
CA PHE A 205 15.67 15.43 4.13
C PHE A 205 15.94 14.60 2.88
N ILE A 206 16.25 15.30 1.78
CA ILE A 206 16.73 14.68 0.53
C ILE A 206 18.24 14.86 0.44
N TYR A 207 18.96 13.76 0.18
CA TYR A 207 20.39 13.76 -0.06
C TYR A 207 20.68 13.24 -1.47
N SER A 208 21.47 13.99 -2.23
CA SER A 208 21.95 13.56 -3.55
C SER A 208 23.32 12.88 -3.44
N PHE A 209 23.47 11.75 -4.13
CA PHE A 209 24.73 11.01 -4.20
C PHE A 209 25.40 11.22 -5.55
N SER A 210 26.72 11.37 -5.54
CA SER A 210 27.55 11.42 -6.74
C SER A 210 28.10 10.04 -7.10
N LEU A 211 28.59 9.89 -8.33
CA LEU A 211 29.26 8.67 -8.76
C LEU A 211 30.41 8.31 -7.81
N ASN A 212 30.40 7.07 -7.32
CA ASN A 212 31.31 6.48 -6.31
C ASN A 212 31.05 6.85 -4.85
N ASP A 213 30.04 7.67 -4.54
CA ASP A 213 29.59 7.80 -3.16
C ASP A 213 29.08 6.46 -2.65
N LYS A 214 29.39 6.15 -1.39
CA LYS A 214 28.99 4.90 -0.74
C LYS A 214 28.41 5.20 0.62
N ILE A 215 27.26 4.59 0.88
CA ILE A 215 26.65 4.53 2.21
C ILE A 215 26.57 3.07 2.64
N ALA A 216 26.67 2.83 3.93
CA ALA A 216 26.54 1.51 4.51
C ALA A 216 25.72 1.60 5.79
N VAL A 217 24.78 0.67 5.94
CA VAL A 217 23.98 0.49 7.14
C VAL A 217 24.31 -0.88 7.71
N ARG A 218 24.45 -0.96 9.03
CA ARG A 218 24.70 -2.23 9.72
C ARG A 218 23.44 -2.70 10.43
N PHE A 219 23.01 -3.90 10.08
CA PHE A 219 22.04 -4.66 10.85
C PHE A 219 22.76 -5.71 11.71
N THR A 220 22.20 -6.09 12.85
CA THR A 220 22.76 -7.15 13.70
C THR A 220 21.60 -7.99 14.23
N PRO A 221 21.34 -9.16 13.61
CA PRO A 221 20.32 -10.07 14.11
C PRO A 221 20.72 -10.62 15.48
N THR A 222 19.72 -11.05 16.26
CA THR A 222 19.92 -11.62 17.61
C THR A 222 20.57 -13.00 17.58
N THR A 223 20.45 -13.71 16.45
CA THR A 223 21.04 -15.02 16.18
C THR A 223 21.69 -15.00 14.79
N PRO A 224 22.64 -15.91 14.49
CA PRO A 224 23.15 -16.06 13.13
C PRO A 224 22.02 -16.40 12.15
N GLN A 225 21.93 -15.67 11.05
CA GLN A 225 20.90 -15.80 10.02
C GLN A 225 21.54 -15.79 8.62
N TYR A 226 20.83 -16.34 7.63
CA TYR A 226 21.18 -16.16 6.22
C TYR A 226 20.58 -14.87 5.69
N LEU A 227 21.36 -14.13 4.91
CA LEU A 227 20.87 -12.95 4.19
C LEU A 227 20.29 -13.40 2.85
N THR A 228 18.98 -13.25 2.68
CA THR A 228 18.27 -13.65 1.46
C THR A 228 17.90 -12.47 0.57
N SER A 229 17.63 -11.31 1.17
CA SER A 229 17.17 -10.12 0.45
C SER A 229 17.66 -8.86 1.14
N LEU A 230 17.70 -7.74 0.41
CA LEU A 230 17.77 -6.41 1.00
C LEU A 230 16.71 -5.48 0.41
N PHE A 231 16.46 -4.39 1.12
CA PHE A 231 15.57 -3.31 0.68
C PHE A 231 16.27 -1.98 0.83
N PHE A 232 16.00 -1.08 -0.09
CA PHE A 232 16.34 0.32 0.06
C PHE A 232 15.26 1.18 -0.59
N LYS A 233 15.16 2.41 -0.13
CA LYS A 233 14.18 3.39 -0.58
C LYS A 233 14.92 4.65 -0.98
N PHE A 234 14.62 5.16 -2.17
CA PHE A 234 15.02 6.49 -2.61
C PHE A 234 13.80 7.37 -2.80
N TYR A 235 14.05 8.59 -3.26
CA TYR A 235 13.03 9.54 -3.67
C TYR A 235 13.28 9.95 -5.12
N THR A 236 12.22 10.15 -5.88
CA THR A 236 12.32 10.70 -7.24
C THR A 236 11.18 11.67 -7.53
N ASP A 237 11.50 12.71 -8.28
CA ASP A 237 10.55 13.65 -8.89
C ASP A 237 11.09 14.07 -10.27
N PRO A 238 10.37 14.89 -11.05
CA PRO A 238 10.86 15.32 -12.37
C PRO A 238 12.19 16.09 -12.36
N ALA A 239 12.58 16.71 -11.25
CA ALA A 239 13.85 17.42 -11.08
C ALA A 239 14.98 16.52 -10.52
N ASN A 240 14.62 15.42 -9.86
CA ASN A 240 15.51 14.48 -9.18
C ASN A 240 15.31 13.05 -9.76
N PRO A 241 15.79 12.78 -10.99
CA PRO A 241 15.70 11.45 -11.58
C PRO A 241 16.64 10.46 -10.90
N LEU A 242 16.23 9.19 -10.87
CA LEU A 242 17.04 8.08 -10.37
C LEU A 242 18.13 7.66 -11.37
N ASP A 243 19.13 6.96 -10.85
CA ASP A 243 20.13 6.22 -11.62
C ASP A 243 20.36 4.84 -10.97
N THR A 244 21.10 3.98 -11.66
CA THR A 244 21.49 2.65 -11.18
C THR A 244 22.41 2.77 -9.96
N VAL A 245 22.17 1.94 -8.95
CA VAL A 245 23.05 1.80 -7.78
C VAL A 245 23.65 0.41 -7.70
N ASP A 246 24.90 0.33 -7.26
CA ASP A 246 25.54 -0.95 -6.97
C ASP A 246 25.29 -1.34 -5.51
N VAL A 247 24.72 -2.52 -5.31
CA VAL A 247 24.58 -3.16 -4.01
C VAL A 247 25.82 -3.98 -3.69
N TYR A 248 26.25 -3.90 -2.44
CA TYR A 248 27.33 -4.71 -1.88
C TYR A 248 26.97 -5.23 -0.48
N VAL A 249 27.56 -6.36 -0.10
CA VAL A 249 27.60 -6.86 1.27
C VAL A 249 29.06 -6.92 1.71
N TRP A 250 29.36 -6.42 2.91
CA TRP A 250 30.72 -6.31 3.44
C TRP A 250 30.92 -7.12 4.72
N GLU A 251 32.15 -7.54 4.98
CA GLU A 251 32.56 -7.93 6.33
C GLU A 251 32.54 -6.73 7.27
N ASN A 252 32.12 -7.00 8.51
CA ASN A 252 32.13 -6.04 9.59
C ASN A 252 33.38 -6.20 10.46
N PHE A 253 34.20 -5.15 10.52
CA PHE A 253 35.29 -5.04 11.49
C PHE A 253 35.07 -3.83 12.40
N ASN A 254 34.70 -4.08 13.66
CA ASN A 254 34.43 -3.04 14.67
C ASN A 254 33.39 -1.99 14.24
N GLY A 255 32.36 -2.39 13.51
CA GLY A 255 31.28 -1.51 13.06
C GLY A 255 31.52 -0.87 11.69
N MET A 256 32.66 -1.12 11.05
CA MET A 256 33.00 -0.56 9.75
C MET A 256 32.99 -1.65 8.65
N PRO A 257 32.51 -1.32 7.44
CA PRO A 257 32.63 -2.21 6.28
C PRO A 257 34.09 -2.36 5.87
N THR A 258 34.48 -3.59 5.52
CA THR A 258 35.85 -3.93 5.08
C THR A 258 35.83 -4.68 3.76
N ASP A 259 36.16 -5.96 3.75
CA ASP A 259 36.22 -6.77 2.54
C ASP A 259 34.82 -7.02 1.99
N VAL A 260 34.67 -6.92 0.67
CA VAL A 260 33.41 -7.19 -0.03
C VAL A 260 33.17 -8.69 -0.03
N GLN A 261 32.03 -9.12 0.52
CA GLN A 261 31.55 -10.50 0.50
C GLN A 261 30.63 -10.77 -0.70
N LEU A 262 29.85 -9.77 -1.10
CA LEU A 262 28.94 -9.86 -2.24
C LEU A 262 28.90 -8.54 -3.02
N GLY A 263 28.75 -8.62 -4.34
CA GLY A 263 28.62 -7.48 -5.24
C GLY A 263 29.88 -7.16 -6.06
N PRO A 264 29.82 -6.15 -6.96
CA PRO A 264 28.68 -5.27 -7.21
C PRO A 264 27.49 -6.01 -7.82
N ILE A 265 26.28 -5.71 -7.33
CA ILE A 265 25.02 -6.08 -7.98
C ILE A 265 24.36 -4.78 -8.44
N PRO A 266 24.32 -4.49 -9.75
CA PRO A 266 23.70 -3.27 -10.26
C PRO A 266 22.18 -3.40 -10.19
N ILE A 267 21.53 -2.45 -9.52
CA ILE A 267 20.08 -2.40 -9.31
C ILE A 267 19.56 -1.04 -9.77
N TYR A 268 18.53 -1.06 -10.61
CA TYR A 268 17.76 0.14 -10.89
C TYR A 268 16.61 0.23 -9.87
N PRO A 269 16.46 1.34 -9.14
CA PRO A 269 15.41 1.46 -8.12
C PRO A 269 14.00 1.35 -8.71
N SER A 270 13.07 0.80 -7.94
CA SER A 270 11.68 0.56 -8.37
C SER A 270 10.79 1.81 -8.38
N ASN A 271 11.26 2.93 -7.81
CA ASN A 271 10.46 4.15 -7.71
C ASN A 271 10.06 4.70 -9.08
N THR A 272 8.83 5.19 -9.16
CA THR A 272 8.30 5.91 -10.32
C THR A 272 7.80 7.28 -9.89
N LEU A 273 7.47 8.16 -10.85
CA LEU A 273 6.83 9.44 -10.51
C LEU A 273 5.46 9.27 -9.82
N SER A 274 4.78 8.14 -10.02
CA SER A 274 3.52 7.84 -9.33
C SER A 274 3.73 7.16 -7.98
N THR A 275 4.92 6.63 -7.71
CA THR A 275 5.31 5.98 -6.46
C THR A 275 6.72 6.45 -6.06
N PRO A 276 6.88 7.77 -5.80
CA PRO A 276 8.20 8.39 -5.68
C PRO A 276 9.01 7.84 -4.50
N HIS A 277 8.34 7.21 -3.54
CA HIS A 277 8.89 6.64 -2.32
C HIS A 277 8.83 5.10 -2.27
N ALA A 278 8.66 4.41 -3.39
CA ALA A 278 8.62 2.95 -3.41
C ALA A 278 9.90 2.30 -2.84
N TRP A 279 9.73 1.18 -2.14
CA TRP A 279 10.84 0.33 -1.74
C TRP A 279 11.35 -0.48 -2.94
N THR A 280 12.67 -0.57 -3.06
CA THR A 280 13.33 -1.46 -4.01
C THR A 280 13.80 -2.71 -3.28
N LEU A 281 13.29 -3.87 -3.70
CA LEU A 281 13.72 -5.18 -3.21
C LEU A 281 14.83 -5.72 -4.10
N VAL A 282 15.88 -6.26 -3.48
CA VAL A 282 16.95 -6.98 -4.15
C VAL A 282 17.03 -8.41 -3.65
N ASP A 283 16.80 -9.38 -4.55
CA ASP A 283 16.94 -10.80 -4.24
C ASP A 283 18.42 -11.20 -4.26
N LEU A 284 18.93 -11.65 -3.11
CA LEU A 284 20.30 -12.09 -2.95
C LEU A 284 20.44 -13.62 -2.95
N ARG A 285 19.33 -14.38 -3.03
CA ARG A 285 19.35 -15.85 -3.00
C ARG A 285 20.01 -16.46 -4.25
N SER A 286 20.00 -15.73 -5.36
CA SER A 286 20.61 -16.15 -6.63
C SER A 286 22.06 -15.71 -6.81
N SER A 287 22.63 -15.00 -5.83
CA SER A 287 23.92 -14.30 -5.96
C SER A 287 25.09 -15.02 -5.27
#